data_AF-A0A2E6A6T0-F1
#
_entry.id   AF-A0A2E6A6T0-F1
#
_cell.length_a   1.000
_cell.length_b   1.000
_cell.length_c   1.000
_cell.angle_alpha   90.00
_cell.angle_beta   90.00
_cell.angle_gamma   90.00
#
_symmetry.space_group_name_H-M   'P 1'
#
loop_
_entity.id
_entity.type
_entity.pdbx_description
1 polymer ?
#
loop_
_entity_poly.entity_id
_entity_poly.type
_entity_poly.pdbx_seq_one_letter_code
_entity_poly.pdbx_strand_id
1 'polypeptide(L)'
;MPCRSNEELRLLALHDSDETPLPGTALQQGLAAALMAELIFQERISLQEPKMLVTVKDSTTTHEPAADECLIRMHGARRRKRLENRVTSISNRGDLRHDIARGLARRGVCGWRRTRSCPSSPAGSIPRLIFSRTAN
;
A
#
# COMPACT_ATOMS: atom_id res chain seq x y z
N MET A 1 8.37 1.69 -19.73
CA MET A 1 7.91 1.16 -18.43
C MET A 1 7.83 2.32 -17.47
N PRO A 2 6.65 2.80 -17.03
CA PRO A 2 6.60 3.90 -16.09
C PRO A 2 6.97 3.38 -14.70
N CYS A 3 8.15 3.76 -14.24
CA CYS A 3 8.64 3.48 -12.89
C CYS A 3 7.73 4.20 -11.89
N ARG A 4 6.95 3.47 -11.08
CA ARG A 4 6.19 4.06 -9.97
C ARG A 4 7.18 4.30 -8.82
N SER A 5 7.56 5.55 -8.60
CA SER A 5 8.57 6.01 -7.63
C SER A 5 8.36 5.54 -6.18
N ASN A 6 7.21 4.95 -5.87
CA ASN A 6 6.78 4.56 -4.53
C ASN A 6 6.89 3.06 -4.27
N GLU A 7 7.35 2.29 -5.27
CA GLU A 7 7.53 0.85 -5.14
C GLU A 7 8.61 0.48 -4.13
N GLU A 8 9.70 1.23 -4.06
CA GLU A 8 10.78 0.98 -3.10
C GLU A 8 10.32 1.14 -1.65
N LEU A 9 9.52 2.17 -1.35
CA LEU A 9 8.94 2.34 -0.01
C LEU A 9 7.94 1.22 0.33
N ARG A 10 7.18 0.75 -0.67
CA ARG A 10 6.26 -0.38 -0.50
C ARG A 10 7.00 -1.69 -0.27
N LEU A 11 8.12 -1.91 -0.95
CA LEU A 11 8.99 -3.05 -0.75
C LEU A 11 9.71 -2.99 0.59
N LEU A 12 10.20 -1.82 0.99
CA LEU A 12 10.79 -1.59 2.32
C LEU A 12 9.76 -1.86 3.42
N ALA A 13 8.52 -1.45 3.23
CA ALA A 13 7.42 -1.73 4.16
C ALA A 13 6.96 -3.20 4.17
N LEU A 14 7.28 -3.96 3.12
CA LEU A 14 7.04 -5.40 3.07
C LEU A 14 8.21 -6.20 3.64
N HIS A 15 9.41 -5.62 3.69
CA HIS A 15 10.61 -6.27 4.17
C HIS A 15 10.58 -6.36 5.70
N ASP A 16 10.03 -7.46 6.21
CA ASP A 16 10.32 -7.94 7.56
C ASP A 16 11.69 -8.61 7.51
N SER A 17 12.77 -7.84 7.61
CA SER A 17 14.03 -8.37 8.17
C SER A 17 13.78 -8.66 9.64
N ASP A 18 14.43 -9.67 10.22
CA ASP A 18 14.31 -10.07 11.63
C ASP A 18 14.71 -8.99 12.67
N GLU A 19 14.85 -7.73 12.27
CA GLU A 19 15.20 -6.60 13.12
C GLU A 19 13.98 -5.74 13.42
N THR A 20 13.86 -5.36 14.69
CA THR A 20 12.78 -4.59 15.34
C THR A 20 11.73 -4.03 14.37
N PRO A 21 10.49 -4.58 14.34
CA PRO A 21 9.46 -4.11 13.43
C PRO A 21 9.24 -2.61 13.67
N LEU A 22 9.37 -1.81 12.60
CA LEU A 22 8.95 -0.42 12.63
C LEU A 22 7.53 -0.36 13.23
N PRO A 23 7.24 0.59 14.14
CA PRO A 23 5.92 0.68 14.75
C PRO A 23 4.85 0.71 13.65
N GLY A 24 3.96 -0.29 13.66
CA GLY A 24 3.09 -0.60 12.51
C GLY A 24 2.21 0.57 12.05
N THR A 25 1.96 1.54 12.93
CA THR A 25 1.19 2.76 12.65
C THR A 25 1.91 3.73 11.71
N ALA A 26 3.21 3.99 11.93
CA ALA A 26 4.00 4.89 11.08
C ALA A 26 4.18 4.30 9.68
N LEU A 27 4.33 2.98 9.60
CA LEU A 27 4.47 2.26 8.34
C LEU A 27 3.18 2.32 7.50
N GLN A 28 2.02 2.09 8.13
CA GLN A 28 0.73 2.19 7.46
C GLN A 28 0.45 3.61 6.96
N GLN A 29 0.84 4.63 7.73
CA GLN A 29 0.71 6.03 7.30
C GLN A 29 1.61 6.34 6.10
N GLY A 30 2.87 5.87 6.10
CA GLY A 30 3.78 6.01 4.96
C GLY A 30 3.24 5.34 3.69
N LEU A 31 2.73 4.12 3.82
CA LEU A 31 2.09 3.39 2.71
C LEU A 31 0.87 4.13 2.15
N ALA A 32 0.01 4.64 3.03
CA ALA A 32 -1.18 5.41 2.64
C ALA A 32 -0.79 6.73 1.95
N ALA A 33 0.20 7.44 2.46
CA ALA A 33 0.71 8.67 1.86
C ALA A 33 1.32 8.41 0.48
N ALA A 34 2.10 7.35 0.34
CA ALA A 34 2.69 6.95 -0.94
C ALA A 34 1.63 6.52 -1.97
N LEU A 35 0.55 5.88 -1.53
CA LEU A 35 -0.61 5.61 -2.40
C LEU A 35 -1.26 6.90 -2.90
N MET A 36 -1.50 7.86 -2.00
CA MET A 36 -2.10 9.15 -2.37
C MET A 36 -1.20 9.96 -3.29
N ALA A 37 0.11 9.99 -3.04
CA ALA A 37 1.08 10.65 -3.90
C ALA A 37 1.04 10.09 -5.33
N GLU A 38 0.95 8.76 -5.47
CA GLU A 38 0.86 8.12 -6.78
C GLU A 38 -0.42 8.54 -7.54
N LEU A 39 -1.56 8.59 -6.85
CA LEU A 39 -2.81 9.05 -7.46
C LEU A 39 -2.76 10.52 -7.90
N ILE A 40 -2.01 11.36 -7.18
CA ILE A 40 -1.76 12.76 -7.57
C ILE A 40 -0.87 12.81 -8.82
N PHE A 41 0.22 12.05 -8.85
CA PHE A 41 1.13 12.01 -10.01
C PHE A 41 0.49 11.41 -11.27
N GLN A 42 -0.46 10.49 -11.11
CA GLN A 42 -1.26 9.95 -12.21
C GLN A 42 -2.44 10.87 -12.59
N GLU A 43 -2.54 12.05 -11.99
CA GLU A 43 -3.62 13.02 -12.18
C GLU A 43 -5.04 12.48 -11.92
N ARG A 44 -5.16 11.33 -11.24
CA ARG A 44 -6.44 10.73 -10.86
C ARG A 44 -7.13 11.55 -9.78
N ILE A 45 -6.34 12.19 -8.92
CA ILE A 45 -6.82 13.12 -7.90
C ILE A 45 -6.07 14.44 -7.97
N SER A 46 -6.75 15.51 -7.56
CA SER A 46 -6.15 16.82 -7.39
C SER A 46 -6.41 17.39 -6.01
N LEU A 47 -5.48 18.22 -5.56
CA LEU A 47 -5.61 18.99 -4.34
C LEU A 47 -6.15 20.37 -4.65
N GLN A 48 -7.15 20.78 -3.88
CA GLN A 48 -7.70 22.13 -3.94
C GLN A 48 -7.17 22.95 -2.75
N GLU A 49 -6.39 23.96 -3.07
CA GLU A 49 -5.87 24.94 -2.12
C GLU A 49 -6.95 25.89 -1.60
N PRO A 50 -6.73 26.55 -0.45
CA PRO A 50 -5.58 26.40 0.47
C PRO A 50 -5.74 25.22 1.44
N LYS A 51 -6.91 24.56 1.44
CA LYS A 51 -7.27 23.55 2.45
C LYS A 51 -6.81 22.13 2.11
N MET A 52 -6.11 21.95 0.99
CA MET A 52 -5.65 20.66 0.46
C MET A 52 -6.78 19.61 0.41
N LEU A 53 -7.95 20.03 -0.11
CA LEU A 53 -9.09 19.14 -0.26
C LEU A 53 -8.89 18.23 -1.47
N VAL A 54 -9.08 16.92 -1.26
CA VAL A 54 -8.92 15.92 -2.32
C VAL A 54 -10.18 15.91 -3.20
N THR A 55 -9.98 16.06 -4.50
CA THR A 55 -11.00 15.91 -5.54
C THR A 55 -10.59 14.81 -6.51
N VAL A 56 -11.52 13.91 -6.83
CA VAL A 56 -11.30 12.87 -7.85
C VAL A 56 -11.52 13.49 -9.21
N LYS A 57 -10.50 13.44 -10.06
CA LYS A 57 -10.58 13.85 -11.47
C LYS A 57 -10.97 12.66 -12.36
N ASP A 58 -10.43 11.50 -12.04
CA ASP A 58 -10.59 10.29 -12.82
C ASP A 58 -10.70 9.07 -11.89
N SER A 59 -11.79 8.32 -12.04
CA SER A 59 -12.12 7.12 -11.27
C SER A 59 -11.89 5.82 -12.04
N THR A 60 -11.27 5.88 -13.22
CA THR A 60 -10.95 4.67 -14.00
C THR A 60 -10.00 3.75 -13.25
N THR A 61 -10.19 2.45 -13.45
CA THR A 61 -9.43 1.41 -12.77
C THR A 61 -7.94 1.52 -13.09
N THR A 62 -7.14 1.56 -12.03
CA THR A 62 -5.67 1.56 -12.03
C THR A 62 -5.08 0.15 -12.01
N HIS A 63 -5.94 -0.88 -11.86
CA HIS A 63 -5.58 -2.29 -11.72
C HIS A 63 -4.77 -2.60 -10.44
N GLU A 64 -4.71 -1.63 -9.53
CA GLU A 64 -4.14 -1.77 -8.20
C GLU A 64 -5.29 -1.77 -7.18
N PRO A 65 -5.59 -2.91 -6.53
CA PRO A 65 -6.76 -3.03 -5.65
C PRO A 65 -6.85 -1.95 -4.57
N ALA A 66 -5.71 -1.61 -3.96
CA ALA A 66 -5.65 -0.58 -2.93
C ALA A 66 -5.99 0.82 -3.49
N ALA A 67 -5.53 1.14 -4.70
CA ALA A 67 -5.78 2.42 -5.36
C ALA A 67 -7.22 2.52 -5.87
N ASP A 68 -7.73 1.46 -6.52
CA ASP A 68 -9.08 1.40 -7.06
C ASP A 68 -10.13 1.54 -5.96
N GLU A 69 -9.96 0.83 -4.86
CA GLU A 69 -10.85 0.94 -3.73
C GLU A 69 -10.79 2.33 -3.07
N CYS A 70 -9.60 2.93 -3.03
CA CYS A 70 -9.44 4.31 -2.55
C CYS A 70 -10.23 5.29 -3.43
N LEU A 71 -10.09 5.18 -4.76
CA LEU A 71 -10.82 6.00 -5.73
C LEU A 71 -12.33 5.83 -5.59
N ILE A 72 -12.82 4.59 -5.48
CA ILE A 72 -14.25 4.29 -5.26
C ILE A 72 -14.76 4.98 -3.98
N ARG A 73 -14.04 4.84 -2.86
CA ARG A 73 -14.40 5.47 -1.58
C ARG A 73 -14.31 7.00 -1.62
N MET A 74 -13.43 7.57 -2.44
CA MET A 74 -13.33 9.01 -2.61
C MET A 74 -14.46 9.55 -3.50
N HIS A 75 -14.78 8.84 -4.58
CA HIS A 75 -15.81 9.21 -5.53
C HIS A 75 -17.22 9.11 -4.92
N GLY A 76 -17.50 8.06 -4.16
CA GLY A 76 -18.80 7.89 -3.46
C GLY A 76 -19.00 8.77 -2.22
N ALA A 77 -18.01 9.56 -1.81
CA ALA A 77 -18.09 10.34 -0.59
C ALA A 77 -18.91 11.63 -0.79
N ARG A 78 -19.96 11.81 0.03
CA ARG A 78 -20.80 13.03 0.03
C ARG A 78 -20.03 14.33 0.29
N ARG A 79 -18.89 14.27 0.99
CA ARG A 79 -18.05 15.43 1.31
C ARG A 79 -16.59 15.19 0.94
N ARG A 80 -15.97 16.21 0.34
CA ARG A 80 -14.51 16.27 0.14
C ARG A 80 -13.82 16.33 1.50
N LYS A 81 -12.71 15.61 1.64
CA LYS A 81 -11.89 15.58 2.85
C LYS A 81 -10.50 16.11 2.54
N ARG A 82 -9.82 16.63 3.56
CA ARG A 82 -8.40 17.01 3.47
C ARG A 82 -7.54 15.78 3.18
N LEU A 83 -6.38 16.01 2.56
CA LEU A 83 -5.39 14.97 2.28
C LEU A 83 -5.04 14.16 3.54
N GLU A 84 -4.71 14.84 4.64
CA GLU A 84 -4.38 14.20 5.93
C GLU A 84 -5.48 13.23 6.39
N ASN A 85 -6.74 13.68 6.37
CA ASN A 85 -7.88 12.84 6.76
C ASN A 85 -8.07 11.62 5.84
N ARG A 86 -7.68 11.73 4.55
CA ARG A 86 -7.69 10.60 3.63
C ARG A 86 -6.55 9.63 3.94
N VAL A 87 -5.34 10.15 4.15
CA VAL A 87 -4.17 9.34 4.55
C VAL A 87 -4.47 8.57 5.83
N THR A 88 -4.96 9.22 6.89
CA THR A 88 -5.35 8.55 8.14
C THR A 88 -6.45 7.52 7.93
N SER A 89 -7.45 7.82 7.10
CA SER A 89 -8.55 6.89 6.81
C SER A 89 -8.07 5.64 6.05
N ILE A 90 -7.06 5.78 5.20
CA ILE A 90 -6.47 4.66 4.43
C ILE A 90 -5.48 3.88 5.30
N SER A 91 -4.70 4.56 6.14
CA SER A 91 -3.72 3.89 7.03
C SER A 91 -4.43 3.00 8.06
N ASN A 92 -5.61 3.40 8.54
CA ASN A 92 -6.39 2.60 9.49
C ASN A 92 -7.02 1.35 8.87
N ARG A 93 -6.78 1.08 7.58
CA ARG A 93 -7.23 -0.13 6.90
C ARG A 93 -6.21 -1.24 7.13
N GLY A 94 -6.58 -2.24 7.93
CA GLY A 94 -5.68 -3.34 8.31
C GLY A 94 -5.18 -4.19 7.14
N ASP A 95 -5.90 -4.20 6.02
CA ASP A 95 -5.57 -4.95 4.80
C ASP A 95 -4.66 -4.19 3.82
N LEU A 96 -4.36 -2.90 4.05
CA LEU A 96 -3.61 -2.06 3.10
C LEU A 96 -2.27 -2.69 2.69
N ARG A 97 -1.51 -3.21 3.66
CA ARG A 97 -0.22 -3.89 3.41
C ARG A 97 -0.42 -5.14 2.54
N HIS A 98 -1.47 -5.91 2.79
CA HIS A 98 -1.78 -7.12 2.02
C HIS A 98 -2.23 -6.80 0.60
N ASP A 99 -3.02 -5.75 0.40
CA ASP A 99 -3.48 -5.36 -0.93
C ASP A 99 -2.33 -4.82 -1.78
N ILE A 100 -1.45 -4.01 -1.18
CA ILE A 100 -0.21 -3.55 -1.82
C ILE A 100 0.69 -4.74 -2.16
N ALA A 101 0.85 -5.71 -1.25
CA ALA A 101 1.60 -6.94 -1.51
C ALA A 101 1.03 -7.73 -2.69
N ARG A 102 -0.31 -7.87 -2.79
CA ARG A 102 -0.96 -8.53 -3.92
C ARG A 102 -0.73 -7.78 -5.23
N GLY A 103 -0.78 -6.45 -5.22
CA GLY A 103 -0.48 -5.60 -6.39
C GLY A 103 0.95 -5.81 -6.89
N LEU A 104 1.92 -5.77 -5.98
CA LEU A 104 3.34 -6.05 -6.28
C LEU A 104 3.55 -7.46 -6.82
N ALA A 105 2.85 -8.46 -6.27
CA ALA A 105 2.95 -9.85 -6.71
C ALA A 105 2.39 -10.05 -8.12
N ARG A 106 1.26 -9.42 -8.44
CA ARG A 106 0.68 -9.46 -9.80
C ARG A 106 1.61 -8.87 -10.85
N ARG A 107 2.46 -7.92 -10.45
CA ARG A 107 3.44 -7.26 -11.31
C ARG A 107 4.77 -8.02 -11.41
N GLY A 108 4.90 -9.17 -10.75
CA GLY A 108 6.12 -9.97 -10.73
C GLY A 108 7.25 -9.36 -9.91
N VAL A 109 6.99 -8.30 -9.14
CA VAL A 109 8.02 -7.61 -8.36
C VAL A 109 8.30 -8.34 -7.04
N CYS A 110 7.30 -9.02 -6.50
CA CYS A 110 7.47 -9.88 -5.33
C CYS A 110 6.86 -11.28 -5.57
N GLY A 111 7.59 -12.32 -5.21
CA GLY A 111 7.12 -13.71 -5.29
C GLY A 111 6.53 -14.18 -3.96
N TRP A 112 5.49 -15.01 -4.01
CA TRP A 112 5.01 -15.70 -2.82
C TRP A 112 5.85 -16.96 -2.61
N ARG A 113 6.76 -16.95 -1.63
CA ARG A 113 7.52 -18.15 -1.25
C ARG A 113 6.84 -18.78 -0.04
N ARG A 114 6.29 -19.99 -0.21
CA ARG A 114 5.98 -20.85 0.96
C ARG A 114 7.30 -21.24 1.60
N THR A 115 7.57 -20.72 2.80
CA THR A 115 8.60 -21.30 3.64
C THR A 115 8.09 -22.68 4.05
N ARG A 116 8.88 -23.73 3.79
CA ARG A 116 8.72 -24.98 4.55
C ARG A 116 9.13 -24.59 5.97
N SER A 117 8.19 -24.65 6.90
CA SER A 117 8.45 -24.41 8.32
C SER A 117 9.69 -25.20 8.75
N CYS A 118 10.66 -24.52 9.36
CA CYS A 118 11.80 -25.18 9.99
C CYS A 118 11.28 -26.16 11.05
N PRO A 119 11.83 -27.39 11.15
CA PRO A 119 11.36 -28.40 12.10
C PRO A 119 11.58 -28.02 13.58
N SER A 120 12.24 -26.88 13.87
CA SER A 120 12.53 -26.39 15.22
C SER A 120 11.53 -25.35 15.75
N SER A 121 10.49 -24.97 15.01
CA SER A 121 9.48 -24.04 15.53
C SER A 121 8.44 -24.76 16.40
N PRO A 122 8.07 -24.20 17.58
CA PRO A 122 7.07 -24.82 18.44
C PRO A 122 5.73 -24.98 17.69
N ALA A 123 5.16 -26.18 17.80
CA ALA A 123 3.91 -26.57 17.17
C ALA A 123 2.80 -25.59 17.55
N GLY A 124 2.34 -24.80 16.56
CA GLY A 124 1.34 -23.74 16.76
C GLY A 124 1.70 -22.38 16.14
N SER A 125 2.92 -22.22 15.62
CA SER A 125 3.32 -20.99 14.93
C SER A 125 2.75 -20.92 13.50
N ILE A 126 1.96 -19.88 13.24
CA ILE A 126 1.45 -19.53 11.91
C ILE A 126 2.65 -19.38 10.95
N PRO A 127 2.63 -19.97 9.73
CA PRO A 127 3.74 -19.88 8.80
C PRO A 127 4.14 -18.42 8.56
N ARG A 128 5.36 -18.07 8.97
CA ARG A 128 5.95 -16.74 8.76
C ARG A 128 6.29 -16.55 7.28
N LEU A 129 5.67 -15.54 6.69
CA LEU A 129 5.93 -15.08 5.33
C LEU A 129 7.25 -14.31 5.31
N ILE A 130 8.30 -14.90 4.76
CA ILE A 130 9.57 -14.21 4.53
C ILE A 130 9.66 -13.85 3.04
N PHE A 131 9.80 -12.56 2.75
CA PHE A 131 9.91 -12.03 1.40
C PHE A 131 11.37 -11.96 0.95
N SER A 132 11.72 -12.73 -0.09
CA SER A 132 13.00 -12.61 -0.80
C SER A 132 12.78 -11.91 -2.15
N ARG A 133 13.58 -10.88 -2.45
CA ARG A 133 13.62 -10.24 -3.77
C ARG A 133 13.98 -11.29 -4.82
N THR A 134 13.12 -11.50 -5.81
CA THR A 134 13.50 -12.29 -6.99
C THR A 134 14.46 -11.45 -7.81
N ALA A 135 15.72 -11.87 -7.87
CA ALA A 135 16.69 -11.33 -8.80
C ALA A 135 16.18 -11.61 -10.22
N ASN A 136 16.12 -10.55 -11.03
CA ASN A 136 15.96 -10.64 -12.47
C ASN A 136 17.35 -10.69 -13.10
#